data_AF-C0GDT5-F1
#
_entry.id   AF-C0GDT5-F1
#
_cell.length_a   1.000
_cell.length_b   1.000
_cell.length_c   1.000
_cell.angle_alpha   90.00
_cell.angle_beta   90.00
_cell.angle_gamma   90.00
#
_symmetry.space_group_name_H-M   'P 1'
#
loop_
_entity.id
_entity.type
_entity.pdbx_description
1 polymer ?
#
loop_
_entity_poly.entity_id
_entity_poly.type
_entity_poly.pdbx_seq_one_letter_code
_entity_poly.pdbx_strand_id
1 'polypeptide(L)'
;MPANKVVSVSDALSLVQDGMQLGLGGGPLAMNPVGLVTQLILSDVKDLDVVVAPIGGFAADLLIGAGAVRSVELAQLGFEELGMAPAFRQSVQSGTVKVLDHT
;
A
#
# COMPACT_ATOMS: atom_id res chain seq x y z
N MET A 1 24.75 15.80 -13.83
CA MET A 1 23.64 15.01 -14.42
C MET A 1 23.39 13.83 -13.49
N PRO A 2 22.17 13.58 -12.99
CA PRO A 2 21.95 12.30 -12.31
C PRO A 2 22.16 11.17 -13.33
N ALA A 3 22.78 10.08 -12.91
CA ALA A 3 22.92 8.87 -13.73
C ALA A 3 21.53 8.35 -14.17
N ASN A 4 21.49 7.59 -15.26
CA ASN A 4 20.25 6.94 -15.72
C ASN A 4 19.66 6.09 -14.58
N LYS A 5 18.38 6.33 -14.24
CA LYS A 5 17.66 5.64 -13.15
C LYS A 5 16.60 4.66 -13.67
N VAL A 6 16.58 4.40 -14.97
CA VAL A 6 15.71 3.37 -15.54
C VAL A 6 16.25 2.01 -15.13
N VAL A 7 15.48 1.30 -14.33
CA VAL A 7 15.80 -0.03 -13.78
C VAL A 7 14.59 -0.95 -13.94
N SER A 8 14.78 -2.26 -13.73
CA SER A 8 13.65 -3.18 -13.71
C SER A 8 12.78 -2.97 -12.45
N VAL A 9 11.55 -3.47 -12.48
CA VAL A 9 10.65 -3.45 -11.31
C VAL A 9 11.28 -4.18 -10.12
N SER A 10 11.92 -5.34 -10.37
CA SER A 10 12.61 -6.11 -9.33
C SER A 10 13.76 -5.33 -8.69
N ASP A 11 14.57 -4.65 -9.51
CA ASP A 11 15.69 -3.85 -9.00
C ASP A 11 15.19 -2.65 -8.19
N ALA A 12 14.14 -1.97 -8.66
CA ALA A 12 13.53 -0.87 -7.93
C ALA A 12 13.01 -1.31 -6.55
N LEU A 13 12.39 -2.48 -6.48
CA LEU A 13 11.81 -3.03 -5.25
C LEU A 13 12.82 -3.72 -4.33
N SER A 14 14.06 -3.96 -4.79
CA SER A 14 15.14 -4.52 -3.94
C SER A 14 15.48 -3.66 -2.73
N LEU A 15 15.05 -2.39 -2.75
CA LEU A 15 15.23 -1.42 -1.68
C LEU A 15 14.18 -1.58 -0.56
N VAL A 16 13.06 -2.26 -0.84
CA VAL A 16 11.98 -2.45 0.12
C VAL A 16 12.26 -3.68 0.97
N GLN A 17 12.17 -3.53 2.28
CA GLN A 17 12.42 -4.59 3.26
C GLN A 17 11.26 -4.69 4.24
N ASP A 18 11.19 -5.82 4.95
CA ASP A 18 10.22 -6.03 6.01
C ASP A 18 10.28 -4.90 7.05
N GLY A 19 9.12 -4.51 7.55
CA GLY A 19 9.05 -3.49 8.60
C GLY A 19 9.24 -2.05 8.16
N MET A 20 9.44 -1.79 6.86
CA MET A 20 9.59 -0.43 6.34
C MET A 20 8.27 0.34 6.30
N GLN A 21 8.38 1.68 6.41
CA GLN A 21 7.28 2.58 6.11
C GLN A 21 7.27 2.90 4.61
N LEU A 22 6.14 2.66 3.94
CA LEU A 22 5.99 2.80 2.49
C LEU A 22 4.85 3.76 2.16
N GLY A 23 5.19 4.88 1.52
CA GLY A 23 4.21 5.79 0.93
C GLY A 23 3.69 5.26 -0.40
N LEU A 24 2.37 5.14 -0.54
CA LEU A 24 1.73 4.78 -1.80
C LEU A 24 1.07 6.01 -2.42
N GLY A 25 1.54 6.37 -3.62
CA GLY A 25 0.91 7.40 -4.45
C GLY A 25 -0.27 6.85 -5.27
N GLY A 26 -0.96 7.77 -5.95
CA GLY A 26 -2.19 7.47 -6.69
C GLY A 26 -3.43 7.95 -5.93
N GLY A 27 -4.60 7.60 -6.45
CA GLY A 27 -5.90 7.85 -5.81
C GLY A 27 -6.66 6.55 -5.55
N PRO A 28 -7.95 6.64 -5.19
CA PRO A 28 -8.79 5.48 -4.84
C PRO A 28 -8.74 4.35 -5.87
N LEU A 29 -8.91 4.70 -7.15
CA LEU A 29 -8.87 3.76 -8.27
C LEU A 29 -7.99 4.24 -9.43
N ALA A 30 -7.41 5.44 -9.34
CA ALA A 30 -6.63 6.06 -10.40
C ALA A 30 -5.13 6.06 -10.10
N MET A 31 -4.30 5.81 -11.13
CA MET A 31 -2.84 5.91 -11.07
C MET A 31 -2.18 5.11 -9.92
N ASN A 32 -2.84 4.04 -9.47
CA ASN A 32 -2.31 3.14 -8.47
C ASN A 32 -1.07 2.40 -9.02
N PRO A 33 0.02 2.25 -8.24
CA PRO A 33 1.23 1.56 -8.66
C PRO A 33 1.05 0.03 -8.61
N VAL A 34 0.00 -0.51 -9.24
CA VAL A 34 -0.40 -1.92 -9.14
C VAL A 34 0.71 -2.87 -9.59
N GLY A 35 1.48 -2.52 -10.63
CA GLY A 35 2.62 -3.33 -11.07
C GLY A 35 3.71 -3.49 -10.00
N LEU A 36 3.98 -2.44 -9.22
CA LEU A 36 4.94 -2.49 -8.12
C LEU A 36 4.36 -3.25 -6.93
N VAL A 37 3.10 -2.99 -6.57
CA VAL A 37 2.42 -3.67 -5.46
C VAL A 37 2.30 -5.17 -5.68
N THR A 38 1.89 -5.60 -6.87
CA THR A 38 1.80 -7.04 -7.18
C THR A 38 3.16 -7.72 -7.07
N GLN A 39 4.23 -7.05 -7.51
CA GLN A 39 5.58 -7.61 -7.39
C GLN A 39 6.06 -7.65 -5.93
N LEU A 40 5.70 -6.66 -5.09
CA LEU A 40 5.97 -6.71 -3.64
C LEU A 40 5.26 -7.89 -2.98
N ILE A 41 3.99 -8.14 -3.32
CA ILE A 41 3.23 -9.29 -2.83
C ILE A 41 3.95 -10.61 -3.18
N LEU A 42 4.46 -10.72 -4.40
CA LEU A 42 5.21 -11.91 -4.85
C LEU A 42 6.58 -12.07 -4.18
N SER A 43 7.18 -10.98 -3.69
CA SER A 43 8.46 -11.00 -2.97
C SER A 43 8.34 -11.38 -1.49
N ASP A 44 7.11 -11.60 -1.00
CA ASP A 44 6.78 -11.98 0.37
C ASP A 44 7.22 -10.99 1.45
N VAL A 45 7.38 -9.71 1.11
CA VAL A 45 7.65 -8.65 2.10
C VAL A 45 6.50 -8.56 3.11
N LYS A 46 6.83 -8.34 4.39
CA LYS A 46 5.88 -8.30 5.50
C LYS A 46 6.06 -7.07 6.40
N ASP A 47 5.10 -6.93 7.31
CA ASP A 47 5.14 -5.97 8.40
C ASP A 47 5.30 -4.51 7.95
N LEU A 48 4.82 -4.16 6.76
CA LEU A 48 4.90 -2.81 6.22
C LEU A 48 3.99 -1.85 7.00
N ASP A 49 4.48 -0.63 7.21
CA ASP A 49 3.68 0.50 7.64
C ASP A 49 3.32 1.34 6.40
N VAL A 50 2.08 1.26 5.95
CA VAL A 50 1.66 1.92 4.70
C VAL A 50 1.15 3.32 5.00
N VAL A 51 1.63 4.33 4.26
CA VAL A 51 1.12 5.70 4.32
C VAL A 51 0.39 6.02 3.03
N VAL A 52 -0.84 6.52 3.14
CA VAL A 52 -1.65 6.97 2.00
C VAL A 52 -2.14 8.39 2.24
N ALA A 53 -1.93 9.26 1.26
CA ALA A 53 -2.39 10.65 1.32
C ALA A 53 -2.70 11.18 -0.10
N PRO A 54 -3.81 11.91 -0.30
CA PRO A 54 -4.87 12.19 0.69
C PRO A 54 -5.82 10.99 0.89
N ILE A 55 -5.94 10.11 -0.11
CA ILE A 55 -6.88 8.99 -0.09
C ILE A 55 -6.16 7.73 -0.59
N GLY A 56 -6.15 6.69 0.23
CA GLY A 56 -5.70 5.35 -0.13
C GLY A 56 -6.74 4.60 -0.95
N GLY A 57 -6.25 3.70 -1.80
CA GLY A 57 -7.08 3.02 -2.79
C GLY A 57 -6.69 1.56 -3.02
N PHE A 58 -6.95 1.09 -4.24
CA PHE A 58 -6.79 -0.30 -4.64
C PHE A 58 -5.40 -0.88 -4.34
N ALA A 59 -4.32 -0.11 -4.55
CA ALA A 59 -2.96 -0.58 -4.26
C ALA A 59 -2.74 -0.89 -2.77
N ALA A 60 -3.28 -0.05 -1.87
CA ALA A 60 -3.16 -0.27 -0.44
C ALA A 60 -4.00 -1.49 -0.01
N ASP A 61 -5.23 -1.61 -0.51
CA ASP A 61 -6.11 -2.74 -0.20
C ASP A 61 -5.53 -4.08 -0.66
N LEU A 62 -4.82 -4.12 -1.79
CA LEU A 62 -4.10 -5.31 -2.25
C LEU A 62 -2.99 -5.76 -1.29
N LEU A 63 -2.15 -4.83 -0.81
CA LEU A 63 -1.10 -5.16 0.17
C LEU A 63 -1.69 -5.63 1.50
N ILE A 64 -2.77 -4.99 1.95
CA ILE A 64 -3.49 -5.38 3.18
C ILE A 64 -4.08 -6.78 3.02
N GLY A 65 -4.76 -7.05 1.90
CA GLY A 65 -5.35 -8.36 1.61
C GLY A 65 -4.31 -9.47 1.45
N ALA A 66 -3.09 -9.13 1.04
CA ALA A 66 -1.96 -10.05 0.99
C ALA A 66 -1.30 -10.31 2.36
N GLY A 67 -1.75 -9.63 3.43
CA GLY A 67 -1.18 -9.74 4.77
C GLY A 67 0.23 -9.14 4.87
N ALA A 68 0.60 -8.23 3.98
CA ALA A 68 1.92 -7.58 3.97
C ALA A 68 2.01 -6.36 4.90
N VAL A 69 0.87 -5.90 5.43
CA VAL A 69 0.73 -4.62 6.13
C VAL A 69 0.41 -4.85 7.61
N ARG A 70 1.15 -4.22 8.51
CA ARG A 70 0.87 -4.21 9.96
C ARG A 70 0.17 -2.92 10.41
N SER A 71 0.40 -1.81 9.72
CA SER A 71 -0.27 -0.54 10.02
C SER A 71 -0.54 0.30 8.78
N VAL A 72 -1.57 1.14 8.85
CA VAL A 72 -1.90 2.12 7.82
C VAL A 72 -2.08 3.50 8.45
N GLU A 73 -1.39 4.48 7.91
CA GLU A 73 -1.55 5.91 8.19
C GLU A 73 -2.33 6.56 7.05
N LEU A 74 -3.48 7.16 7.36
CA LEU A 74 -4.44 7.63 6.35
C LEU A 74 -5.31 8.79 6.82
N ALA A 75 -5.83 9.56 5.86
CA ALA A 75 -7.00 10.42 6.06
C ALA A 75 -8.30 9.77 5.55
N GLN A 76 -8.21 9.01 4.45
CA GLN A 76 -9.28 8.16 3.95
C GLN A 76 -8.70 6.96 3.20
N LEU A 77 -9.40 5.82 3.22
CA LEU A 77 -9.07 4.65 2.39
C LEU A 77 -10.35 3.97 1.92
N GLY A 78 -10.56 3.92 0.61
CA GLY A 78 -11.77 3.37 0.00
C GLY A 78 -11.73 3.42 -1.53
N PHE A 79 -12.80 2.97 -2.17
CA PHE A 79 -12.95 2.92 -3.63
C PHE A 79 -14.02 3.92 -4.13
N GLU A 80 -14.25 4.98 -3.37
CA GLU A 80 -15.23 6.04 -3.68
C GLU A 80 -16.63 5.44 -3.96
N GLU A 81 -17.18 5.62 -5.16
CA GLU A 81 -18.52 5.16 -5.53
C GLU A 81 -18.64 3.63 -5.56
N LEU A 82 -17.52 2.91 -5.64
CA LEU A 82 -17.50 1.45 -5.53
C LEU A 82 -17.54 0.96 -4.08
N GLY A 83 -17.49 1.89 -3.12
CA GLY A 83 -17.69 1.61 -1.70
C GLY A 83 -16.39 1.44 -0.91
N MET A 84 -16.48 0.69 0.18
CA MET A 84 -15.36 0.48 1.09
C MET A 84 -14.34 -0.51 0.51
N ALA A 85 -13.06 -0.23 0.74
CA ALA A 85 -11.98 -1.16 0.47
C ALA A 85 -12.14 -2.42 1.37
N PRO A 86 -12.40 -3.60 0.80
CA PRO A 86 -12.86 -4.76 1.56
C PRO A 86 -11.77 -5.34 2.48
N ALA A 87 -10.52 -5.42 2.02
CA ALA A 87 -9.44 -5.99 2.83
C ALA A 87 -9.07 -5.06 3.98
N PHE A 88 -9.03 -3.75 3.74
CA PHE A 88 -8.88 -2.73 4.77
C PHE A 88 -9.99 -2.85 5.82
N ARG A 89 -11.25 -2.81 5.38
CA ARG A 89 -12.42 -2.92 6.28
C ARG A 89 -12.32 -4.18 7.14
N GLN A 90 -12.09 -5.33 6.52
CA GLN A 90 -11.98 -6.60 7.22
C GLN A 90 -10.85 -6.57 8.25
N SER A 91 -9.66 -6.11 7.85
CA SER A 91 -8.46 -6.12 8.70
C SER A 91 -8.56 -5.18 9.89
N VAL A 92 -9.20 -4.02 9.72
CA VAL A 92 -9.50 -3.11 10.83
C VAL A 92 -10.52 -3.72 11.77
N GLN A 93 -11.58 -4.33 11.25
CA GLN A 93 -12.61 -4.98 12.07
C GLN A 93 -12.08 -6.18 12.84
N SER A 94 -11.13 -6.94 12.28
CA SER A 94 -10.46 -8.05 12.96
C SER A 94 -9.29 -7.62 13.85
N GLY A 95 -8.89 -6.34 13.84
CA GLY A 95 -7.76 -5.84 14.61
C GLY A 95 -6.39 -6.34 14.12
N THR A 96 -6.29 -6.81 12.88
CA THR A 96 -5.03 -7.32 12.29
C THR A 96 -4.16 -6.22 11.71
N VAL A 97 -4.75 -5.05 11.41
CA VAL A 97 -4.02 -3.86 10.96
C VAL A 97 -4.27 -2.71 11.93
N LYS A 98 -3.20 -2.07 12.39
CA LYS A 98 -3.27 -0.86 13.21
C LYS A 98 -3.56 0.35 12.33
N VAL A 99 -4.53 1.18 12.72
CA VAL A 99 -4.86 2.42 12.00
C VAL A 99 -4.31 3.63 12.73
N LEU A 100 -3.64 4.51 11.98
CA LEU A 100 -3.29 5.86 12.38
C LEU A 100 -4.13 6.81 11.52
N ASP A 101 -5.16 7.40 12.14
CA ASP A 101 -6.12 8.27 11.48
C ASP A 101 -5.72 9.74 11.67
N HIS A 102 -5.72 10.50 10.56
CA HIS A 102 -5.38 11.92 10.54
C HIS A 102 -6.44 12.73 9.79
N THR A 103 -6.90 13.83 10.41
CA THR A 103 -7.87 14.80 9.85
C THR A 103 -7.20 15.98 9.17
#